data_AF-A0AAV3JWE3-F1
#
_entry.id   AF-A0AAV3JWE3-F1
#
_cell.length_a   1.000
_cell.length_b   1.000
_cell.length_c   1.000
_cell.angle_alpha   90.00
_cell.angle_beta   90.00
_cell.angle_gamma   90.00
#
_symmetry.space_group_name_H-M   'P 1'
#
loop_
_entity.id
_entity.type
_entity.pdbx_description
1 polymer ?
#
loop_
_entity_poly.entity_id
_entity_poly.type
_entity_poly.pdbx_seq_one_letter_code
_entity_poly.pdbx_strand_id
1 'polypeptide(L)'
;MKKVIVLVSFLAILLVACSSSPTKKAEGKWQNENGDIITIKDESLKVTNDGMTIEGSIKDDKEHKDLAKINLNGEKGYIKVG
;
A
#
# COMPACT_ATOMS: atom_id res chain seq x y z
N MET A 1 -18.11 37.02 7.46
CA MET A 1 -18.15 35.63 7.98
C MET A 1 -18.54 34.58 6.94
N LYS A 2 -19.54 34.81 6.06
CA LYS A 2 -19.93 33.83 5.02
C LYS A 2 -18.80 33.36 4.08
N LYS A 3 -17.87 34.25 3.69
CA LYS A 3 -16.78 33.92 2.76
C LYS A 3 -15.75 32.92 3.31
N VAL A 4 -15.53 32.93 4.63
CA VAL A 4 -14.59 32.00 5.29
C VAL A 4 -15.18 30.60 5.38
N ILE A 5 -16.49 30.49 5.64
CA ILE A 5 -17.21 29.21 5.71
C ILE A 5 -17.14 28.47 4.37
N VAL A 6 -17.28 29.19 3.25
CA VAL A 6 -17.21 28.60 1.89
C VAL A 6 -15.81 28.07 1.56
N LEU A 7 -14.74 28.76 2.00
CA LEU A 7 -13.36 28.30 1.78
C LEU A 7 -13.03 27.03 2.59
N VAL A 8 -13.52 26.96 3.84
CA VAL A 8 -13.30 25.79 4.71
C VAL A 8 -14.00 24.55 4.16
N SER A 9 -15.20 24.70 3.57
CA SER A 9 -15.90 23.57 2.93
C SER A 9 -15.18 23.01 1.71
N PHE A 10 -14.43 23.82 0.96
CA PHE A 10 -13.64 23.33 -0.19
C PHE A 10 -12.36 22.60 0.25
N LEU A 11 -11.74 23.04 1.35
CA LEU A 11 -10.53 22.43 1.88
C LEU A 11 -10.79 21.01 2.41
N ALA A 12 -11.97 20.76 2.97
CA ALA A 12 -12.41 19.43 3.43
C ALA A 12 -12.51 18.38 2.32
N ILE A 13 -12.81 18.80 1.08
CA ILE A 13 -13.00 17.90 -0.07
C ILE A 13 -11.64 17.46 -0.66
N LEU A 14 -10.60 18.29 -0.54
CA LEU A 14 -9.24 17.97 -1.00
C LEU A 14 -8.51 16.97 -0.10
N LEU A 15 -8.94 16.83 1.16
CA LEU A 15 -8.33 15.92 2.13
C LEU A 15 -8.67 14.43 1.89
N VAL A 16 -9.70 14.12 1.09
CA VAL A 16 -10.13 12.74 0.78
C VAL A 16 -9.27 12.09 -0.32
N ALA A 17 -8.40 12.85 -0.99
CA ALA A 17 -7.48 12.33 -2.00
C ALA A 17 -6.19 11.71 -1.42
N CYS A 18 -6.00 11.78 -0.10
CA CYS A 18 -4.79 11.30 0.57
C CYS A 18 -4.97 9.86 1.08
N SER A 19 -4.87 8.86 0.19
CA SER A 19 -4.39 7.47 0.51
C SER A 19 -4.74 6.42 -0.58
N SER A 20 -5.21 6.81 -1.77
CA SER A 20 -5.80 5.85 -2.72
C SER A 20 -4.83 4.88 -3.42
N SER A 21 -3.52 4.99 -3.20
CA SER A 21 -2.55 4.17 -3.93
C SER A 21 -2.55 2.72 -3.45
N PRO A 22 -2.49 1.72 -4.35
CA PRO A 22 -2.48 0.30 -3.98
C PRO A 22 -1.42 -0.05 -2.93
N THR A 23 -0.21 0.50 -3.06
CA THR A 23 0.90 0.29 -2.11
C THR A 23 0.57 0.88 -0.75
N LYS A 24 0.02 2.10 -0.71
CA LYS A 24 -0.42 2.73 0.55
C LYS A 24 -1.51 1.93 1.25
N LYS A 25 -2.46 1.37 0.50
CA LYS A 25 -3.50 0.49 1.04
C LYS A 25 -2.94 -0.84 1.57
N ALA A 26 -1.82 -1.31 1.01
CA ALA A 26 -1.18 -2.56 1.39
C ALA A 26 -0.40 -2.46 2.71
N GLU A 27 -0.07 -1.24 3.15
CA GLU A 27 0.73 -0.98 4.35
C GLU A 27 0.12 -1.68 5.56
N GLY A 28 0.96 -2.41 6.29
CA GLY A 28 0.52 -3.18 7.44
C GLY A 28 1.31 -4.45 7.64
N LYS A 29 0.82 -5.25 8.59
CA LYS A 29 1.33 -6.57 8.91
C LYS A 29 0.18 -7.55 8.77
N TRP A 30 0.36 -8.54 7.90
CA TRP A 30 -0.62 -9.54 7.53
C TRP A 30 -0.09 -10.92 7.86
N GLN A 31 -0.97 -11.83 8.26
CA GLN A 31 -0.63 -13.23 8.48
C GLN A 31 -1.56 -14.10 7.63
N ASN A 32 -1.00 -15.02 6.85
CA ASN A 32 -1.80 -15.99 6.10
C ASN A 32 -2.06 -17.26 6.93
N GLU A 33 -2.87 -18.16 6.38
CA GLU A 33 -3.23 -19.44 7.02
C GLU A 33 -2.04 -20.37 7.27
N ASN A 34 -0.96 -20.20 6.50
CA ASN A 34 0.28 -20.96 6.66
C ASN A 34 1.19 -20.39 7.77
N GLY A 35 0.79 -19.28 8.39
CA GLY A 35 1.58 -18.61 9.42
C GLY A 35 2.63 -17.64 8.88
N ASP A 36 2.70 -17.43 7.55
CA ASP A 36 3.61 -16.47 6.94
C ASP A 36 3.25 -15.06 7.38
N ILE A 37 4.24 -14.30 7.82
CA ILE A 37 4.08 -12.90 8.20
C ILE A 37 4.55 -12.03 7.04
N ILE A 38 3.63 -11.27 6.46
CA ILE A 38 3.91 -10.30 5.42
C ILE A 38 3.88 -8.91 6.05
N THR A 39 4.96 -8.17 5.98
CA THR A 39 5.05 -6.78 6.43
C THR A 39 5.29 -5.88 5.22
N ILE A 40 4.41 -4.90 5.04
CA ILE A 40 4.55 -3.88 4.00
C ILE A 40 4.64 -2.52 4.70
N LYS A 41 5.69 -1.77 4.37
CA LYS A 41 5.87 -0.41 4.88
C LYS A 41 6.57 0.43 3.82
N ASP A 42 5.98 1.56 3.50
CA ASP A 42 6.42 2.46 2.44
C ASP A 42 6.51 1.68 1.11
N GLU A 43 7.72 1.37 0.62
CA GLU A 43 7.95 0.57 -0.59
C GLU A 43 8.69 -0.75 -0.31
N SER A 44 8.78 -1.14 0.96
CA SER A 44 9.44 -2.37 1.40
C SER A 44 8.42 -3.47 1.66
N LEU A 45 8.74 -4.67 1.17
CA LEU A 45 8.01 -5.90 1.42
C LEU A 45 8.93 -6.86 2.17
N LYS A 46 8.43 -7.44 3.26
CA LYS A 46 9.14 -8.45 4.04
C LYS A 46 8.24 -9.64 4.29
N VAL A 47 8.71 -10.83 3.96
CA VAL A 47 7.98 -12.08 4.17
C VAL A 47 8.80 -12.93 5.14
N THR A 48 8.21 -13.29 6.28
CA THR A 48 8.83 -14.14 7.28
C THR A 48 8.05 -15.44 7.41
N ASN A 49 8.73 -16.56 7.21
CA ASN A 49 8.21 -17.93 7.38
C ASN A 49 9.21 -18.72 8.23
N ASP A 50 8.76 -19.36 9.30
CA ASP A 50 9.58 -20.20 10.19
C ASP A 50 10.94 -19.58 10.61
N GLY A 51 10.93 -18.28 10.90
CA GLY A 51 12.13 -17.53 11.29
C GLY A 51 13.06 -17.13 10.14
N MET A 52 12.85 -17.67 8.93
CA MET A 52 13.50 -17.19 7.72
C MET A 52 12.78 -15.96 7.18
N THR A 53 13.55 -15.05 6.60
CA THR A 53 13.05 -13.77 6.13
C THR A 53 13.54 -13.51 4.72
N ILE A 54 12.62 -13.15 3.84
CA ILE A 54 12.89 -12.70 2.49
C ILE A 54 12.45 -11.25 2.38
N GLU A 55 13.35 -10.41 1.90
CA GLU A 55 13.10 -9.00 1.67
C GLU A 55 12.85 -8.73 0.18
N GLY A 56 12.06 -7.69 -0.06
CA GLY A 56 11.63 -7.30 -1.38
C GLY A 56 11.15 -5.85 -1.40
N SER A 57 10.59 -5.48 -2.55
CA SER A 57 10.01 -4.16 -2.77
C SER A 57 8.60 -4.26 -3.31
N ILE A 58 7.82 -3.23 -3.05
CA ILE A 58 6.46 -3.04 -3.55
C ILE A 58 6.34 -1.60 -4.05
N LYS A 59 5.73 -1.41 -5.22
CA LYS A 59 5.47 -0.08 -5.78
C LYS A 59 4.15 -0.09 -6.54
N ASP A 60 3.52 1.07 -6.67
CA ASP A 60 2.32 1.21 -7.48
C ASP A 60 2.63 0.90 -8.95
N ASP A 61 1.77 0.10 -9.58
CA ASP A 61 1.91 -0.19 -10.99
C ASP A 61 1.30 0.94 -11.83
N LYS A 62 2.07 1.43 -12.81
CA LYS A 62 1.65 2.54 -13.66
C LYS A 62 0.82 2.09 -14.87
N GLU A 63 0.91 0.80 -15.22
CA GLU A 63 0.28 0.24 -16.42
C GLU A 63 -1.07 -0.40 -16.08
N HIS A 64 -1.23 -0.94 -14.87
CA HIS A 64 -2.40 -1.64 -14.41
C HIS A 64 -3.03 -0.89 -13.24
N LYS A 65 -4.29 -0.49 -13.43
CA LYS A 65 -5.07 0.20 -12.40
C LYS A 65 -5.28 -0.72 -11.19
N ASP A 66 -5.20 -0.13 -10.00
CA ASP A 66 -5.49 -0.78 -8.71
C ASP A 66 -4.55 -1.95 -8.33
N LEU A 67 -3.40 -2.08 -9.01
CA LEU A 67 -2.38 -3.07 -8.71
C LEU A 67 -1.09 -2.44 -8.17
N ALA A 68 -0.43 -3.14 -7.26
CA ALA A 68 0.95 -2.90 -6.87
C ALA A 68 1.84 -4.01 -7.44
N LYS A 69 3.02 -3.64 -7.94
CA LYS A 69 4.04 -4.56 -8.42
C LYS A 69 4.99 -4.89 -7.27
N ILE A 70 5.27 -6.18 -7.11
CA ILE A 70 6.25 -6.68 -6.14
C ILE A 70 7.48 -7.24 -6.82
N ASN A 71 8.60 -7.15 -6.11
CA ASN A 71 9.82 -7.89 -6.40
C ASN A 71 10.30 -8.52 -5.09
N LEU A 72 10.22 -9.84 -4.99
CA LEU A 72 10.68 -10.61 -3.84
C LEU A 72 11.87 -11.46 -4.31
N ASN A 73 13.07 -11.14 -3.84
CA ASN A 73 14.29 -11.87 -4.23
C ASN A 73 14.49 -12.06 -5.76
N GLY A 74 14.12 -11.07 -6.56
CA GLY A 74 14.23 -11.11 -8.03
C GLY A 74 12.98 -11.64 -8.74
N GLU A 75 12.07 -12.31 -8.02
CA GLU A 75 10.78 -12.76 -8.55
C GLU A 75 9.77 -11.62 -8.57
N LYS A 76 9.19 -11.35 -9.75
CA LYS A 76 8.25 -10.25 -9.94
C LYS A 76 6.82 -10.76 -9.94
N GLY A 77 5.93 -10.04 -9.27
CA GLY A 77 4.50 -10.33 -9.23
C GLY A 77 3.65 -9.08 -9.09
N TYR A 78 2.33 -9.27 -8.99
CA TYR A 78 1.38 -8.20 -8.74
C TYR A 78 0.48 -8.56 -7.58
N ILE A 79 0.12 -7.55 -6.77
CA ILE A 79 -0.88 -7.66 -5.73
C ILE A 79 -2.00 -6.67 -6.00
N LYS A 80 -3.24 -7.15 -5.90
CA LYS A 80 -4.42 -6.30 -5.86
C LYS A 80 -4.77 -6.04 -4.42
N VAL A 81 -4.93 -4.77 -4.06
CA VAL A 81 -5.29 -4.36 -2.71
C VAL A 81 -6.66 -3.68 -2.77
N GLY A 82 -7.66 -4.35 -2.19
CA GLY A 82 -9.07 -3.96 -2.19
C GLY A 82 -9.36 -2.96 -1.08
#